data_AF-T1AU89-F1
#
_entry.id   AF-T1AU89-F1
#
_cell.length_a   1.000
_cell.length_b   1.000
_cell.length_c   1.000
_cell.angle_alpha   90.00
_cell.angle_beta   90.00
_cell.angle_gamma   90.00
#
_symmetry.space_group_name_H-M   'P 1'
#
loop_
_entity.id
_entity.type
_entity.pdbx_description
1 polymer ?
#
loop_
_entity_poly.entity_id
_entity_poly.type
_entity_poly.pdbx_seq_one_letter_code
_entity_poly.pdbx_strand_id
1 'polypeptide(L)'
;MPVAILGADSIRRQRTDHAKAAVADVLAGKHEAAIRRLPAIEDKSAQSVLPATATRDERRAAARQDNVKVIKRLASDYAALPTKARASTLVLTSTNADRVALNTAIRTELQSRGELGKGVDVATLHKADLTAQESKRAES
;
A
#
# COMPACT_ATOMS: atom_id res chain seq x y z
N MET A 1 12.35 14.93 21.58
CA MET A 1 11.67 15.98 20.79
C MET A 1 10.20 15.95 21.20
N PRO A 2 9.65 16.98 21.85
CA PRO A 2 8.23 17.02 22.17
C PRO A 2 7.42 17.07 20.86
N VAL A 3 6.44 16.19 20.72
CA VAL A 3 5.55 16.14 19.56
C VAL A 3 4.59 17.33 19.68
N ALA A 4 4.54 18.20 18.68
CA ALA A 4 3.58 19.30 18.66
C ALA A 4 2.16 18.74 18.75
N ILE A 5 1.36 19.23 19.70
CA ILE A 5 -0.06 18.89 19.81
C ILE A 5 -0.78 19.58 18.64
N LEU A 6 -1.11 18.80 17.62
CA LEU A 6 -1.86 19.26 16.46
C LEU A 6 -3.33 19.40 16.86
N GLY A 7 -3.84 20.63 16.93
CA GLY A 7 -5.27 20.91 17.17
C GLY A 7 -6.12 20.82 15.89
N ALA A 8 -7.42 21.04 15.99
CA ALA A 8 -8.35 21.02 14.83
C ALA A 8 -7.91 21.99 13.69
N ASP A 9 -7.25 23.10 14.05
CA ASP A 9 -6.71 24.10 13.11
C ASP A 9 -5.56 23.58 12.23
N SER A 10 -5.06 22.37 12.51
CA SER A 10 -4.04 21.67 11.71
C SER A 10 -4.64 20.94 10.50
N ILE A 11 -5.97 20.76 10.44
CA ILE A 11 -6.68 20.12 9.32
C ILE A 11 -6.81 21.09 8.14
N ARG A 12 -5.69 21.37 7.47
CA ARG A 12 -5.64 22.31 6.33
C ARG A 12 -5.53 21.63 4.97
N ARG A 13 -5.12 20.35 4.96
CA ARG A 13 -4.75 19.61 3.74
C ARG A 13 -5.88 18.74 3.18
N GLN A 14 -6.85 18.39 4.02
CA GLN A 14 -7.96 17.51 3.68
C GLN A 14 -9.10 18.31 3.04
N ARG A 15 -9.40 18.01 1.78
CA ARG A 15 -10.43 18.73 1.01
C ARG A 15 -11.82 18.13 1.14
N THR A 16 -11.93 16.84 1.46
CA THR A 16 -13.19 16.12 1.58
C THR A 16 -13.64 16.00 3.03
N ASP A 17 -14.96 15.98 3.26
CA ASP A 17 -15.53 15.96 4.62
C ASP A 17 -15.19 14.67 5.38
N HIS A 18 -15.21 13.52 4.70
CA HIS A 18 -14.81 12.25 5.30
C HIS A 18 -13.33 12.26 5.72
N ALA A 19 -12.44 12.89 4.94
CA ALA A 19 -11.02 12.98 5.30
C ALA A 19 -10.77 13.94 6.45
N LYS A 20 -11.49 15.08 6.51
CA LYS A 20 -11.45 15.98 7.67
C LYS A 20 -11.93 15.27 8.94
N ALA A 21 -13.03 14.55 8.84
CA ALA A 21 -13.60 13.77 9.95
C ALA A 21 -12.66 12.64 10.41
N ALA A 22 -11.99 11.95 9.48
CA ALA A 22 -11.02 10.91 9.82
C ALA A 22 -9.81 11.50 10.57
N VAL A 23 -9.27 12.64 10.10
CA VAL A 23 -8.13 13.29 10.79
C VAL A 23 -8.55 13.83 12.17
N ALA A 24 -9.75 14.40 12.30
CA ALA A 24 -10.27 14.82 13.59
C ALA A 24 -10.33 13.66 14.61
N ASP A 25 -10.74 12.46 14.17
CA ASP A 25 -10.73 11.27 15.01
C ASP A 25 -9.30 10.84 15.40
N VAL A 26 -8.32 10.95 14.49
CA VAL A 26 -6.90 10.68 14.81
C VAL A 26 -6.40 11.63 15.90
N LEU A 27 -6.70 12.93 15.78
CA LEU A 27 -6.31 13.94 16.77
C LEU A 27 -6.97 13.70 18.13
N ALA A 28 -8.18 13.14 18.15
CA ALA A 28 -8.90 12.76 19.35
C ALA A 28 -8.50 11.37 19.92
N GLY A 29 -7.49 10.70 19.34
CA GLY A 29 -7.05 9.36 19.76
C GLY A 29 -7.97 8.21 19.34
N LYS A 30 -9.00 8.48 18.52
CA LYS A 30 -9.99 7.50 18.05
C LYS A 30 -9.55 6.83 16.76
N HIS A 31 -8.37 6.20 16.76
CA HIS A 31 -7.73 5.67 15.55
C HIS A 31 -8.57 4.64 14.79
N GLU A 32 -9.30 3.77 15.50
CA GLU A 32 -10.18 2.78 14.85
C GLU A 32 -11.33 3.45 14.09
N ALA A 33 -11.98 4.45 14.70
CA ALA A 33 -13.04 5.22 14.06
C ALA A 33 -12.50 5.99 12.84
N ALA A 34 -11.29 6.55 12.95
CA ALA A 34 -10.63 7.23 11.85
C ALA A 34 -10.43 6.31 10.63
N ILE A 35 -9.95 5.08 10.84
CA ILE A 35 -9.74 4.10 9.76
C ILE A 35 -11.08 3.70 9.15
N ARG A 36 -12.09 3.40 9.98
CA ARG A 36 -13.42 2.98 9.49
C ARG A 36 -14.15 4.07 8.70
N ARG A 37 -13.80 5.36 8.89
CA ARG A 37 -14.36 6.48 8.12
C ARG A 37 -13.77 6.63 6.72
N LEU A 38 -12.59 6.06 6.47
CA LEU A 38 -11.99 6.14 5.16
C LEU A 38 -12.69 5.17 4.20
N PRO A 39 -12.89 5.55 2.93
CA PRO A 39 -13.44 4.65 1.94
C PRO A 39 -12.49 3.46 1.77
N ALA A 40 -13.00 2.26 2.05
CA ALA A 40 -12.28 1.01 1.89
C ALA A 40 -12.84 0.24 0.71
N ILE A 41 -11.94 -0.26 -0.13
CA ILE A 41 -12.26 -1.19 -1.20
C ILE A 41 -11.56 -2.49 -0.84
N GLU A 42 -12.33 -3.55 -0.66
CA GLU A 42 -11.82 -4.87 -0.32
C GLU A 42 -12.13 -5.85 -1.45
N ASP A 43 -11.13 -6.65 -1.82
CA ASP A 43 -11.35 -7.88 -2.57
C ASP A 43 -11.18 -9.05 -1.60
N LYS A 44 -12.25 -9.82 -1.42
CA LYS A 44 -12.28 -11.02 -0.57
C LYS A 44 -12.85 -12.21 -1.33
N SER A 45 -12.81 -12.18 -2.66
CA SER A 45 -13.53 -13.14 -3.50
C SER A 45 -13.03 -14.58 -3.32
N ALA A 46 -11.74 -14.80 -3.09
CA ALA A 46 -11.19 -16.11 -2.76
C ALA A 46 -11.41 -16.47 -1.29
N GLN A 47 -11.32 -15.50 -0.38
CA GLN A 47 -11.55 -15.75 1.05
C GLN A 47 -13.02 -16.04 1.38
N SER A 48 -13.98 -15.42 0.68
CA SER A 48 -15.41 -15.54 0.97
C SER A 48 -16.00 -16.91 0.62
N VAL A 49 -15.34 -17.66 -0.28
CA VAL A 49 -15.78 -18.99 -0.69
C VAL A 49 -15.21 -20.09 0.21
N LEU A 50 -14.29 -19.77 1.12
CA LEU A 50 -13.70 -20.76 2.01
C LEU A 50 -14.71 -21.21 3.08
N PRO A 51 -14.75 -22.52 3.40
CA PRO A 51 -15.57 -23.01 4.50
C PRO A 51 -15.04 -22.53 5.85
N ALA A 52 -15.91 -22.49 6.87
CA ALA A 52 -15.51 -22.11 8.23
C ALA A 52 -14.40 -23.02 8.81
N THR A 53 -14.34 -24.26 8.35
CA THR A 53 -13.33 -25.27 8.72
C THR A 53 -11.99 -25.11 7.99
N ALA A 54 -11.88 -24.15 7.06
CA ALA A 54 -10.67 -23.94 6.28
C ALA A 54 -9.45 -23.69 7.18
N THR A 55 -8.35 -24.34 6.82
CA THR A 55 -7.10 -24.27 7.57
C THR A 55 -6.45 -22.89 7.45
N ARG A 56 -5.49 -22.59 8.33
CA ARG A 56 -4.75 -21.33 8.29
C ARG A 56 -4.03 -21.12 6.96
N ASP A 57 -3.50 -22.17 6.37
CA ASP A 57 -2.71 -22.07 5.13
C ASP A 57 -3.60 -21.88 3.90
N GLU A 58 -4.78 -22.50 3.88
CA GLU A 58 -5.81 -22.23 2.86
C GLU A 58 -6.26 -20.77 2.91
N ARG A 59 -6.55 -20.23 4.10
CA ARG A 59 -6.91 -18.82 4.26
C ARG A 59 -5.81 -17.88 3.80
N ARG A 60 -4.54 -18.20 4.10
CA ARG A 60 -3.38 -17.44 3.60
C ARG A 60 -3.24 -17.52 2.09
N ALA A 61 -3.48 -18.68 1.49
CA ALA A 61 -3.43 -18.85 0.05
C ALA A 61 -4.52 -18.03 -0.64
N ALA A 62 -5.75 -18.07 -0.13
CA ALA A 62 -6.85 -17.24 -0.61
C ALA A 62 -6.56 -15.74 -0.46
N ALA A 63 -6.02 -15.31 0.70
CA ALA A 63 -5.63 -13.92 0.90
C ALA A 63 -4.55 -13.45 -0.10
N ARG A 64 -3.59 -14.32 -0.45
CA ARG A 64 -2.61 -14.02 -1.51
C ARG A 64 -3.28 -13.86 -2.88
N GLN A 65 -4.26 -14.69 -3.21
CA GLN A 65 -4.99 -14.58 -4.48
C GLN A 65 -5.81 -13.28 -4.55
N ASP A 66 -6.49 -12.93 -3.46
CA ASP A 66 -7.22 -11.67 -3.35
C ASP A 66 -6.27 -10.46 -3.49
N ASN A 67 -5.11 -10.51 -2.83
CA ASN A 67 -4.11 -9.46 -2.90
C ASN A 67 -3.61 -9.20 -4.33
N VAL A 68 -3.45 -10.24 -5.16
CA VAL A 68 -3.10 -10.08 -6.59
C VAL A 68 -4.15 -9.26 -7.33
N LYS A 69 -5.44 -9.45 -7.03
CA LYS A 69 -6.54 -8.67 -7.64
C LYS A 69 -6.52 -7.21 -7.17
N VAL A 70 -6.29 -6.99 -5.88
CA VAL A 70 -6.14 -5.64 -5.30
C VAL A 70 -4.97 -4.89 -5.97
N ILE A 71 -3.81 -5.54 -6.09
CA ILE A 71 -2.63 -4.97 -6.76
C ILE A 71 -2.95 -4.60 -8.21
N LYS A 72 -3.62 -5.49 -8.96
CA LYS A 72 -3.99 -5.23 -10.35
C LYS A 72 -4.94 -4.03 -10.47
N ARG A 73 -5.93 -3.94 -9.58
CA ARG A 73 -6.86 -2.81 -9.53
C ARG A 73 -6.14 -1.50 -9.21
N LEU A 74 -5.31 -1.48 -8.17
CA LEU A 74 -4.52 -0.29 -7.80
C LEU A 74 -3.60 0.16 -8.94
N ALA A 75 -2.97 -0.78 -9.65
CA ALA A 75 -2.14 -0.45 -10.80
C ALA A 75 -2.94 0.22 -11.93
N SER A 76 -4.14 -0.29 -12.22
CA SER A 76 -5.03 0.29 -13.22
C SER A 76 -5.55 1.69 -12.80
N ASP A 77 -5.97 1.83 -11.54
CA ASP A 77 -6.46 3.09 -10.97
C ASP A 77 -5.34 4.15 -10.99
N TYR A 78 -4.12 3.77 -10.60
CA TYR A 78 -2.97 4.66 -10.65
C TYR A 78 -2.62 5.06 -12.08
N ALA A 79 -2.59 4.11 -13.02
CA ALA A 79 -2.31 4.39 -14.42
C ALA A 79 -3.38 5.25 -15.10
N ALA A 80 -4.64 5.20 -14.64
CA ALA A 80 -5.72 6.05 -15.12
C ALA A 80 -5.61 7.52 -14.70
N LEU A 81 -4.79 7.83 -13.69
CA LEU A 81 -4.57 9.21 -13.26
C LEU A 81 -3.76 9.99 -14.32
N PRO A 82 -4.12 11.27 -14.59
CA PRO A 82 -3.30 12.16 -15.42
C PRO A 82 -1.87 12.26 -14.87
N THR A 83 -0.88 12.43 -15.75
CA THR A 83 0.55 12.47 -15.38
C THR A 83 0.86 13.46 -14.24
N LYS A 84 0.23 14.64 -14.27
CA LYS A 84 0.38 15.65 -13.21
C LYS A 84 -0.16 15.17 -11.86
N ALA A 85 -1.28 14.46 -11.85
CA ALA A 85 -1.86 13.91 -10.63
C ALA A 85 -1.00 12.76 -10.08
N ARG A 86 -0.52 11.86 -10.97
CA ARG A 86 0.40 10.77 -10.59
C ARG A 86 1.66 11.26 -9.91
N ALA A 87 2.27 12.35 -10.41
CA ALA A 87 3.47 12.93 -9.81
C ALA A 87 3.27 13.40 -8.34
N SER A 88 2.03 13.64 -7.93
CA SER A 88 1.65 14.02 -6.56
C SER A 88 0.99 12.89 -5.75
N THR A 89 0.92 11.67 -6.30
CA THR A 89 0.26 10.53 -5.68
C THR A 89 1.30 9.54 -5.17
N LEU A 90 1.18 9.17 -3.90
CA LEU A 90 1.97 8.11 -3.26
C LEU A 90 1.09 6.88 -3.06
N VAL A 91 1.60 5.69 -3.39
CA VAL A 91 0.97 4.42 -3.06
C VAL A 91 1.79 3.72 -1.99
N LEU A 92 1.13 3.27 -0.93
CA LEU A 92 1.75 2.63 0.23
C LEU A 92 1.34 1.16 0.27
N THR A 93 2.29 0.29 0.60
CA THR A 93 2.07 -1.15 0.80
C THR A 93 2.68 -1.60 2.12
N SER A 94 2.11 -2.65 2.72
CA SER A 94 2.57 -3.16 4.01
C SER A 94 3.86 -3.98 3.91
N THR A 95 4.10 -4.67 2.79
CA THR A 95 5.28 -5.52 2.61
C THR A 95 6.12 -5.09 1.41
N ASN A 96 7.41 -5.47 1.43
CA ASN A 96 8.31 -5.25 0.31
C ASN A 96 7.92 -6.10 -0.91
N ALA A 97 7.41 -7.31 -0.69
CA ALA A 97 6.92 -8.17 -1.78
C ALA A 97 5.76 -7.50 -2.52
N ASP A 98 4.80 -6.93 -1.80
CA ASP A 98 3.68 -6.19 -2.38
C ASP A 98 4.17 -4.91 -3.09
N ARG A 99 5.15 -4.20 -2.52
CA ARG A 99 5.76 -3.02 -3.14
C ARG A 99 6.35 -3.37 -4.51
N VAL A 100 7.10 -4.46 -4.61
CA VAL A 100 7.69 -4.93 -5.86
C VAL A 100 6.60 -5.36 -6.85
N ALA A 101 5.65 -6.18 -6.42
CA ALA A 101 4.56 -6.67 -7.26
C ALA A 101 3.71 -5.51 -7.83
N LEU A 102 3.38 -4.52 -6.99
CA LEU A 102 2.62 -3.33 -7.39
C LEU A 102 3.40 -2.45 -8.36
N ASN A 103 4.68 -2.17 -8.10
CA ASN A 103 5.50 -1.39 -9.01
C ASN A 103 5.62 -2.06 -10.38
N THR A 104 5.81 -3.39 -10.42
CA THR A 104 5.81 -4.15 -11.67
C THR A 104 4.47 -4.03 -12.38
N ALA A 105 3.35 -4.24 -11.68
CA ALA A 105 2.01 -4.11 -12.26
C ALA A 105 1.75 -2.72 -12.84
N ILE A 106 2.13 -1.65 -12.14
CA ILE A 106 2.03 -0.26 -12.63
C ILE A 106 2.87 -0.09 -13.90
N ARG A 107 4.13 -0.55 -13.92
CA ARG A 107 4.99 -0.41 -15.10
C ARG A 107 4.41 -1.13 -16.31
N THR A 108 3.91 -2.34 -16.13
CA THR A 108 3.24 -3.11 -17.20
C THR A 108 2.03 -2.38 -17.75
N GLU A 109 1.20 -1.80 -16.88
CA GLU A 109 0.01 -1.04 -17.29
C GLU A 109 0.38 0.27 -18.03
N LEU A 110 1.47 0.93 -17.64
CA LEU A 110 1.94 2.12 -18.36
C LEU A 110 2.61 1.79 -19.70
N GLN A 111 3.25 0.63 -19.79
CA GLN A 111 3.79 0.12 -21.06
C GLN A 111 2.68 -0.26 -22.03
N SER A 112 1.62 -0.95 -21.56
CA SER A 112 0.49 -1.34 -22.41
C SER A 112 -0.25 -0.13 -22.98
N ARG A 113 -0.26 0.99 -22.25
CA ARG A 113 -0.83 2.28 -22.70
C ARG A 113 0.12 3.11 -23.57
N GLY A 114 1.38 2.70 -23.73
CA GLY A 114 2.39 3.44 -24.49
C GLY A 114 2.95 4.67 -23.79
N GLU A 115 2.64 4.88 -22.51
CA GLU A 115 3.16 6.00 -21.72
C GLU A 115 4.56 5.73 -21.14
N LEU A 116 4.95 4.46 -21.09
CA LEU A 116 6.29 4.04 -20.67
C LEU A 116 6.95 3.25 -21.81
N GLY A 117 8.18 3.65 -22.16
CA GLY A 117 8.97 2.96 -23.17
C GLY A 117 9.55 1.63 -22.71
N LYS A 118 10.45 1.07 -23.53
CA LYS A 118 11.19 -0.15 -23.19
C LYS A 118 12.02 0.07 -21.93
N GLY A 119 12.05 -0.95 -21.08
CA GLY A 119 12.89 -0.96 -19.89
C GLY A 119 14.36 -1.17 -20.23
N VAL A 120 15.23 -0.79 -19.30
CA VAL A 120 16.64 -1.18 -19.25
C VAL A 120 16.87 -1.78 -17.88
N ASP A 121 17.61 -2.88 -17.83
CA ASP A 121 17.99 -3.51 -16.57
C ASP A 121 19.15 -2.75 -15.93
N VAL A 122 18.97 -2.38 -14.66
CA VAL A 122 19.95 -1.64 -13.88
C VAL A 122 20.25 -2.42 -12.61
N ALA A 123 21.52 -2.76 -12.39
CA ALA A 123 21.95 -3.38 -11.15
C ALA A 123 21.97 -2.32 -10.03
N THR A 124 21.19 -2.54 -8.98
CA THR A 124 21.14 -1.66 -7.81
C THR A 124 21.52 -2.42 -6.54
N LEU A 125 22.19 -1.74 -5.61
CA LEU A 125 22.50 -2.28 -4.31
C LEU A 125 21.37 -1.95 -3.32
N HIS A 126 21.06 -2.91 -2.46
CA HIS A 126 20.13 -2.73 -1.35
C HIS A 126 20.86 -3.00 -0.03
N LYS A 127 20.49 -2.26 1.01
CA LYS A 127 20.99 -2.50 2.36
C LYS A 127 20.50 -3.88 2.82
N ALA A 128 21.39 -4.68 3.38
CA ALA A 128 21.06 -6.04 3.86
C ALA A 128 20.24 -6.06 5.16
N ASP A 129 20.02 -4.89 5.79
CA ASP A 129 19.28 -4.71 7.05
C ASP A 129 19.64 -5.69 8.16
N LEU A 130 20.91 -6.09 8.22
CA LEU A 130 21.44 -6.93 9.29
C LEU A 130 21.68 -6.09 10.55
N THR A 131 21.31 -6.64 11.70
CA THR A 131 21.81 -6.16 12.99
C THR A 131 23.30 -6.47 13.14
N ALA A 132 23.97 -5.81 14.08
CA ALA A 132 25.40 -6.02 14.32
C ALA A 132 25.73 -7.49 14.66
N GLN A 133 24.83 -8.18 15.38
CA GLN A 133 24.95 -9.58 15.73
C GLN A 133 24.76 -10.50 14.52
N GLU A 134 23.83 -10.18 13.62
CA GLU A 134 23.59 -10.96 12.41
C GLU A 134 24.72 -10.79 11.38
N SER A 135 25.29 -9.59 11.25
CA SER A 135 26.47 -9.35 10.39
C SER A 135 27.64 -10.23 10.81
N LYS A 136 27.95 -10.28 12.11
CA LYS A 136 29.05 -11.11 12.63
C LYS A 136 28.84 -12.61 12.41
N ARG A 137 27.60 -13.08 12.37
CA ARG A 137 27.28 -14.49 12.09
C ARG A 137 27.29 -14.82 10.60
N ALA A 138 27.05 -13.84 9.74
CA ALA A 138 27.13 -14.02 8.30
C ALA A 138 28.58 -14.05 7.78
N GLU A 139 29.53 -13.52 8.58
CA GLU A 139 30.97 -13.53 8.29
C GLU A 139 31.68 -14.85 8.66
N SER A 140 31.06 -15.70 9.49
CA SER A 140 31.58 -17.01 9.93
C SER A 140 31.06 -18.16 9.07
#